data_AF-A0A954N014-F1
#
_entry.id   AF-A0A954N014-F1
#
_cell.length_a   1.000
_cell.length_b   1.000
_cell.length_c   1.000
_cell.angle_alpha   90.00
_cell.angle_beta   90.00
_cell.angle_gamma   90.00
#
_symmetry.space_group_name_H-M   'P 1'
#
loop_
_entity.id
_entity.type
_entity.pdbx_description
1 polymer ?
#
loop_
_entity_poly.entity_id
_entity_poly.type
_entity_poly.pdbx_seq_one_letter_code
_entity_poly.pdbx_strand_id
1 'polypeptide(L)'
;MTNSLPPTLSASGDSSPPRPRFPLRRLILFSLLLAIILTPWAIREYRLSRIPLIPDPFDFEKFSESYHIPDSENAYVEYHQAVQHLQERQEWRKYLDPENLVGIKWENAPEEVKSALAQNERAIELWLRGTTKPRAVLIPPDQLRIDTSGEIDHKLRE
;
A
#
# COMPACT_ATOMS: atom_id res chain seq x y z
N MET A 1 74.53 -69.89 33.61
CA MET A 1 74.60 -69.34 32.24
C MET A 1 73.65 -70.19 31.42
N THR A 2 72.43 -69.78 31.11
CA THR A 2 72.04 -68.72 30.17
C THR A 2 70.62 -68.23 30.48
N ASN A 3 70.42 -66.90 30.55
CA ASN A 3 69.10 -66.27 30.63
C ASN A 3 68.72 -65.73 29.25
N SER A 4 67.63 -66.23 28.67
CA SER A 4 67.01 -65.72 27.45
C SER A 4 65.72 -64.96 27.80
N LEU A 5 65.71 -63.66 27.51
CA LEU A 5 64.53 -62.79 27.60
C LEU A 5 63.87 -62.65 26.21
N PRO A 6 62.53 -62.51 26.14
CA PRO A 6 61.81 -62.32 24.88
C PRO A 6 61.87 -60.87 24.38
N PRO A 7 61.82 -60.63 23.05
CA PRO A 7 61.78 -59.29 22.48
C PRO A 7 60.40 -58.63 22.65
N THR A 8 60.40 -57.45 23.28
CA THR A 8 59.25 -56.55 23.42
C THR A 8 58.87 -55.91 22.09
N LEU A 9 57.58 -56.03 21.75
CA LEU A 9 56.87 -55.32 20.69
C LEU A 9 56.95 -53.80 20.89
N SER A 10 57.64 -53.10 19.97
CA SER A 10 57.56 -51.65 19.81
C SER A 10 56.85 -51.32 18.51
N ALA A 11 55.58 -50.96 18.62
CA ALA A 11 54.82 -50.34 17.54
C ALA A 11 53.90 -49.26 18.12
N SER A 12 54.47 -48.14 18.61
CA SER A 12 53.69 -46.92 18.82
C SER A 12 53.75 -46.07 17.56
N GLY A 13 52.88 -46.38 16.61
CA GLY A 13 52.63 -45.51 15.45
C GLY A 13 51.94 -44.24 15.94
N ASP A 14 52.69 -43.16 16.04
CA ASP A 14 52.19 -41.84 16.45
C ASP A 14 51.46 -41.19 15.25
N SER A 15 50.18 -41.54 15.07
CA SER A 15 49.32 -41.08 13.98
C SER A 15 48.63 -39.76 14.34
N SER A 16 49.42 -38.72 14.61
CA SER A 16 48.87 -37.37 14.75
C SER A 16 48.38 -36.85 13.38
N PRO A 17 47.10 -36.47 13.21
CA PRO A 17 46.61 -35.95 11.94
C PRO A 17 47.28 -34.60 11.63
N PRO A 18 47.63 -34.33 10.36
CA PRO A 18 48.22 -33.06 9.98
C PRO A 18 47.25 -31.91 10.29
N ARG A 19 47.70 -30.94 11.09
CA ARG A 19 46.90 -29.74 11.38
C ARG A 19 46.72 -28.94 10.09
N PRO A 20 45.47 -28.59 9.71
CA PRO A 20 45.22 -27.80 8.51
C PRO A 20 45.82 -26.40 8.71
N ARG A 21 46.91 -26.11 8.02
CA ARG A 21 47.50 -24.77 7.95
C ARG A 21 46.69 -23.95 6.95
N PHE A 22 45.58 -23.39 7.40
CA PHE A 22 44.91 -22.36 6.61
C PHE A 22 45.86 -21.17 6.48
N PRO A 23 46.22 -20.77 5.25
CA PRO A 23 47.16 -19.67 5.06
C PRO A 23 46.49 -18.38 5.55
N LEU A 24 47.03 -17.77 6.61
CA LEU A 24 46.56 -16.51 7.21
C LEU A 24 46.24 -15.43 6.15
N ARG A 25 47.03 -15.40 5.07
CA ARG A 25 46.81 -14.51 3.91
C ARG A 25 45.43 -14.65 3.28
N ARG A 26 44.89 -15.87 3.15
CA ARG A 26 43.54 -16.09 2.59
C ARG A 26 42.45 -15.60 3.53
N LEU A 27 42.63 -15.73 4.84
CA LEU A 27 41.68 -15.18 5.82
C LEU A 27 41.64 -13.65 5.76
N ILE A 28 42.80 -13.01 5.64
CA ILE A 28 42.89 -11.54 5.50
C ILE A 28 42.17 -11.09 4.21
N LEU A 29 42.47 -11.72 3.07
CA LEU A 29 41.82 -11.38 1.80
C LEU A 29 40.30 -11.61 1.85
N PHE A 30 39.86 -12.70 2.46
CA PHE A 30 38.44 -13.00 2.63
C PHE A 30 37.75 -11.96 3.51
N SER A 31 38.35 -11.57 4.64
CA SER A 31 37.81 -10.52 5.51
C SER A 31 37.71 -9.17 4.80
N LEU A 32 38.70 -8.81 3.97
CA LEU A 32 38.69 -7.58 3.20
C LEU A 32 37.57 -7.58 2.16
N LEU A 33 37.42 -8.70 1.43
CA LEU A 33 36.35 -8.87 0.46
C LEU A 33 34.98 -8.77 1.13
N LEU A 34 34.81 -9.42 2.30
CA LEU A 34 33.57 -9.36 3.06
C LEU A 34 33.25 -7.92 3.52
N ALA A 35 34.26 -7.17 3.98
CA ALA A 35 34.09 -5.77 4.36
C ALA A 35 33.63 -4.91 3.19
N ILE A 36 34.20 -5.09 1.99
CA ILE A 36 33.78 -4.38 0.77
C ILE A 36 32.32 -4.70 0.42
N ILE A 37 31.92 -5.97 0.51
CA ILE A 37 30.53 -6.40 0.22
C ILE A 37 29.53 -5.83 1.22
N LEU A 38 29.90 -5.73 2.51
CA LEU A 38 29.02 -5.22 3.57
C LEU A 38 28.97 -3.69 3.66
N THR A 39 29.97 -2.99 3.11
CA THR A 39 30.05 -1.52 3.12
C THR A 39 28.78 -0.82 2.61
N PRO A 40 28.19 -1.16 1.44
CA PRO A 40 26.98 -0.48 0.96
C PRO A 40 25.78 -0.65 1.91
N TRP A 41 25.66 -1.80 2.57
CA TRP A 41 24.62 -2.05 3.56
C TRP A 41 24.82 -1.20 4.81
N ALA A 42 26.04 -1.15 5.34
CA ALA A 42 26.37 -0.29 6.48
C ALA A 42 26.11 1.19 6.18
N ILE A 43 26.47 1.66 4.98
CA ILE A 43 26.19 3.04 4.52
C ILE A 43 24.68 3.29 4.43
N ARG A 44 23.91 2.33 3.91
CA ARG A 44 22.45 2.44 3.83
C ARG A 44 21.82 2.57 5.21
N GLU A 45 22.12 1.67 6.13
CA GLU A 45 21.59 1.72 7.51
C GLU A 45 21.98 3.01 8.22
N TYR A 46 23.22 3.45 8.04
CA TYR A 46 23.69 4.72 8.57
C TYR A 46 22.94 5.93 8.00
N ARG A 47 22.59 5.90 6.71
CA ARG A 47 21.77 6.96 6.10
C ARG A 47 20.32 6.91 6.60
N LEU A 48 19.72 5.73 6.69
CA LEU A 48 18.34 5.54 7.15
C LEU A 48 18.17 5.97 8.61
N SER A 49 19.11 5.62 9.49
CA SER A 49 19.12 6.05 10.89
C SER A 49 19.30 7.55 11.10
N ARG A 50 19.69 8.30 10.07
CA ARG A 50 19.79 9.77 10.08
C ARG A 50 18.58 10.47 9.49
N ILE A 51 17.64 9.74 8.90
CA ILE A 51 16.37 10.33 8.46
C ILE A 51 15.63 10.73 9.74
N PRO A 52 15.40 12.03 9.98
CA PRO A 52 14.60 12.43 11.12
C PRO A 52 13.23 11.78 10.98
N LEU A 53 12.70 11.26 12.09
CA LEU A 53 11.32 10.79 12.11
C LEU A 53 10.44 12.01 11.83
N ILE A 54 9.98 12.12 10.58
CA ILE A 54 9.04 13.18 10.20
C ILE A 54 7.76 12.84 10.96
N PRO A 55 7.26 13.72 11.85
CA PRO A 55 5.95 13.49 12.45
C PRO A 55 4.93 13.32 11.33
N ASP A 56 3.84 12.59 11.58
CA ASP A 56 2.83 12.39 10.56
C ASP A 56 2.47 13.76 9.95
N PRO A 57 2.63 13.94 8.62
CA PRO A 57 2.51 15.26 7.99
C PRO A 57 1.09 15.82 8.09
N PHE A 58 0.15 15.01 8.58
CA PHE A 58 -1.24 15.34 8.77
C PHE A 58 -1.70 14.80 10.12
N ASP A 59 -1.96 15.71 11.06
CA ASP A 59 -2.61 15.40 12.32
C ASP A 59 -4.12 15.24 12.05
N PHE A 60 -4.55 14.00 11.78
CA PHE A 60 -5.94 13.67 11.51
C PHE A 60 -6.87 14.07 12.66
N GLU A 61 -6.40 13.95 13.92
CA GLU A 61 -7.20 14.30 15.08
C GLU A 61 -7.46 15.80 15.09
N LYS A 62 -6.41 16.62 14.98
CA LYS A 62 -6.52 18.09 14.92
C LYS A 62 -7.34 18.57 13.73
N PHE A 63 -7.23 17.92 12.57
CA PHE A 63 -8.04 18.25 11.41
C PHE A 63 -9.52 17.87 11.61
N SER A 64 -9.79 16.70 12.20
CA SER A 64 -11.15 16.23 12.46
C SER A 64 -11.88 17.08 13.51
N GLU A 65 -11.17 17.59 14.51
CA GLU A 65 -11.72 18.50 15.53
C GLU A 65 -12.05 19.88 14.96
N SER A 66 -11.19 20.41 14.09
CA SER A 66 -11.34 21.76 13.53
C SER A 66 -12.40 21.86 12.44
N TYR A 67 -12.76 20.75 11.79
CA TYR A 67 -13.65 20.77 10.63
C TYR A 67 -14.80 19.76 10.75
N HIS A 68 -15.71 20.00 11.69
CA HIS A 68 -16.96 19.27 11.77
C HIS A 68 -17.96 19.76 10.71
N ILE A 69 -18.30 18.90 9.75
CA ILE A 69 -19.35 19.15 8.76
C ILE A 69 -20.64 18.52 9.27
N PRO A 70 -21.71 19.29 9.54
CA PRO A 70 -22.95 18.71 10.01
C PRO A 70 -23.53 17.77 8.95
N ASP A 71 -24.15 16.68 9.38
CA ASP A 71 -24.71 15.67 8.46
C ASP A 71 -25.71 16.29 7.48
N SER A 72 -26.42 17.36 7.85
CA SER A 72 -27.32 18.09 6.95
C SER A 72 -26.63 18.74 5.75
N GLU A 73 -25.34 19.06 5.86
CA GLU A 73 -24.52 19.65 4.79
C GLU A 73 -23.62 18.63 4.09
N ASN A 74 -23.39 17.48 4.73
CA ASN A 74 -22.49 16.45 4.23
C ASN A 74 -23.19 15.54 3.21
N ALA A 75 -22.90 15.72 1.91
CA ALA A 75 -23.39 14.85 0.83
C ALA A 75 -22.92 13.40 0.92
N TYR A 76 -21.81 13.15 1.63
CA TYR A 76 -21.28 11.81 1.80
C TYR A 76 -22.26 10.89 2.52
N VAL A 77 -23.05 11.41 3.46
CA VAL A 77 -24.04 10.62 4.21
C VAL A 77 -25.07 10.00 3.26
N GLU A 78 -25.63 10.80 2.35
CA GLU A 78 -26.60 10.34 1.35
C GLU A 78 -25.96 9.43 0.30
N TYR A 79 -24.75 9.75 -0.16
CA TYR A 79 -24.05 8.89 -1.11
C TYR A 79 -23.76 7.51 -0.51
N HIS A 80 -23.35 7.46 0.75
CA HIS A 80 -23.12 6.21 1.46
C HIS A 80 -24.42 5.40 1.59
N GLN A 81 -25.54 6.06 1.93
CA GLN A 81 -26.85 5.41 1.95
C GLN A 81 -27.28 4.93 0.56
N ALA A 82 -27.05 5.73 -0.49
CA ALA A 82 -27.37 5.36 -1.87
C ALA A 82 -26.64 4.08 -2.29
N VAL A 83 -25.35 3.95 -1.96
CA VAL A 83 -24.54 2.75 -2.23
C VAL A 83 -25.10 1.51 -1.54
N GLN A 84 -25.59 1.64 -0.29
CA GLN A 84 -26.22 0.53 0.42
C GLN A 84 -27.53 0.05 -0.22
N HIS A 85 -28.23 0.93 -0.93
CA HIS A 85 -29.47 0.61 -1.64
C HIS A 85 -29.26 0.18 -3.10
N LEU A 86 -28.03 0.28 -3.61
CA LEU A 86 -27.72 -0.04 -5.00
C LEU A 86 -27.70 -1.56 -5.21
N GLN A 87 -28.56 -2.06 -6.09
CA GLN A 87 -28.56 -3.47 -6.49
C GLN A 87 -27.47 -3.70 -7.54
N GLU A 88 -26.41 -4.41 -7.14
CA GLU A 88 -25.31 -4.73 -8.04
C GLU A 88 -25.72 -5.87 -9.00
N ARG A 89 -26.18 -5.50 -10.21
CA ARG A 89 -26.27 -6.43 -11.34
C ARG A 89 -25.27 -6.01 -12.41
N GLN A 90 -24.29 -6.87 -12.71
CA GLN A 90 -23.25 -6.59 -13.70
C GLN A 90 -23.82 -6.42 -15.13
N GLU A 91 -24.96 -7.03 -15.42
CA GLU A 91 -25.45 -7.18 -16.80
C GLU A 91 -25.88 -5.88 -17.46
N TRP A 92 -26.32 -4.87 -16.71
CA TRP A 92 -26.76 -3.60 -17.29
C TRP A 92 -25.61 -2.58 -17.46
N ARG A 93 -24.47 -2.78 -16.78
CA ARG A 93 -23.29 -1.88 -16.91
C ARG A 93 -22.79 -1.78 -18.34
N LYS A 94 -22.92 -2.85 -19.14
CA LYS A 94 -22.54 -2.85 -20.56
C LYS A 94 -23.34 -1.86 -21.42
N TYR A 95 -24.55 -1.48 -20.98
CA TYR A 95 -25.39 -0.50 -21.65
C TYR A 95 -25.14 0.94 -21.20
N LEU A 96 -24.30 1.14 -20.17
CA LEU A 96 -23.93 2.47 -19.67
C LEU A 96 -22.67 3.05 -20.31
N ASP A 97 -22.08 2.35 -21.27
CA ASP A 97 -20.95 2.89 -22.01
C ASP A 97 -21.38 4.22 -22.66
N PRO A 98 -20.70 5.34 -22.40
CA PRO A 98 -21.05 6.64 -22.96
C PRO A 98 -21.22 6.61 -24.48
N GLU A 99 -20.43 5.81 -25.19
CA GLU A 99 -20.51 5.66 -26.65
C GLU A 99 -21.85 5.03 -27.09
N ASN A 100 -22.38 4.10 -26.30
CA ASN A 100 -23.67 3.46 -26.55
C ASN A 100 -24.86 4.35 -26.17
N LEU A 101 -24.65 5.37 -25.33
CA LEU A 101 -25.70 6.28 -24.87
C LEU A 101 -25.91 7.50 -25.78
N VAL A 102 -24.96 7.80 -26.67
CA VAL A 102 -25.08 8.95 -27.59
C VAL A 102 -26.26 8.75 -28.55
N GLY A 103 -27.28 9.61 -28.44
CA GLY A 103 -28.42 9.64 -29.35
C GLY A 103 -29.59 8.72 -28.98
N ILE A 104 -29.47 7.91 -27.91
CA ILE A 104 -30.60 7.14 -27.39
C ILE A 104 -31.53 8.09 -26.62
N LYS A 105 -32.77 8.24 -27.10
CA LYS A 105 -33.85 8.85 -26.32
C LYS A 105 -34.30 7.86 -25.24
N TRP A 106 -34.64 8.37 -24.05
CA TRP A 106 -35.12 7.56 -22.93
C TRP A 106 -36.27 6.62 -23.30
N GLU A 107 -37.18 7.08 -24.16
CA GLU A 107 -38.31 6.30 -24.70
C GLU A 107 -37.86 4.98 -25.36
N ASN A 108 -36.69 5.00 -26.00
CA ASN A 108 -36.10 3.88 -26.74
C ASN A 108 -35.01 3.15 -25.93
N ALA A 109 -34.85 3.44 -24.64
CA ALA A 109 -33.88 2.73 -23.81
C ALA A 109 -34.23 1.22 -23.73
N PRO A 110 -33.23 0.32 -23.72
CA PRO A 110 -33.46 -1.11 -23.51
C PRO A 110 -34.24 -1.38 -22.22
N GLU A 111 -35.12 -2.40 -22.24
CA GLU A 111 -35.94 -2.74 -21.08
C GLU A 111 -35.10 -3.19 -19.87
N GLU A 112 -33.90 -3.73 -20.10
CA GLU A 112 -32.92 -4.03 -19.07
C GLU A 112 -32.46 -2.78 -18.32
N VAL A 113 -32.27 -1.66 -19.04
CA VAL A 113 -31.87 -0.38 -18.44
C VAL A 113 -33.04 0.22 -17.66
N LYS A 114 -34.24 0.22 -18.22
CA LYS A 114 -35.44 0.74 -17.54
C LYS A 114 -35.75 -0.03 -16.26
N SER A 115 -35.69 -1.36 -16.32
CA SER A 115 -35.92 -2.22 -15.15
C SER A 115 -34.81 -2.08 -14.11
N ALA A 116 -33.55 -1.95 -14.51
CA ALA A 116 -32.45 -1.64 -13.59
C ALA A 116 -32.64 -0.29 -12.91
N LEU A 117 -33.08 0.75 -13.63
CA LEU A 117 -33.38 2.06 -13.06
C LEU A 117 -34.52 1.95 -12.03
N ALA A 118 -35.61 1.26 -12.38
CA ALA A 118 -36.75 1.06 -11.48
C ALA A 118 -36.34 0.31 -10.19
N GLN A 119 -35.47 -0.70 -10.29
CA GLN A 119 -34.95 -1.43 -9.13
C GLN A 119 -34.04 -0.57 -8.23
N ASN A 120 -33.43 0.47 -8.79
CA ASN A 120 -32.49 1.36 -8.10
C ASN A 120 -33.07 2.76 -7.83
N GLU A 121 -34.38 2.97 -8.01
CA GLU A 121 -35.05 4.27 -7.84
C GLU A 121 -34.69 4.90 -6.50
N ARG A 122 -34.73 4.11 -5.42
CA ARG A 122 -34.39 4.59 -4.08
C ARG A 122 -32.93 5.06 -3.94
N ALA A 123 -32.00 4.32 -4.54
CA ALA A 123 -30.59 4.68 -4.53
C ALA A 123 -30.36 5.99 -5.30
N ILE A 124 -31.06 6.16 -6.43
CA ILE A 124 -31.00 7.37 -7.27
C ILE A 124 -31.59 8.57 -6.53
N GLU A 125 -32.72 8.42 -5.85
CA GLU A 125 -33.29 9.50 -5.03
C GLU A 125 -32.32 9.98 -3.94
N LEU A 126 -31.68 9.04 -3.24
CA LEU A 126 -30.69 9.35 -2.22
C LEU A 126 -29.48 10.04 -2.83
N TRP A 127 -28.99 9.54 -3.95
CA TRP A 127 -27.91 10.18 -4.70
C TRP A 127 -28.27 11.62 -5.09
N LEU A 128 -29.44 11.83 -5.69
CA LEU A 128 -29.93 13.16 -6.08
C LEU A 128 -30.03 14.11 -4.87
N ARG A 129 -30.50 13.61 -3.72
CA ARG A 129 -30.52 14.38 -2.48
C ARG A 129 -29.11 14.76 -2.01
N GLY A 130 -28.13 13.88 -2.14
CA GLY A 130 -26.73 14.20 -1.88
C GLY A 130 -26.23 15.31 -2.80
N THR A 131 -26.59 15.27 -4.10
CA THR A 131 -26.14 16.28 -5.08
C THR A 131 -26.71 17.68 -4.87
N THR A 132 -27.81 17.82 -4.13
CA THR A 132 -28.41 19.13 -3.83
C THR A 132 -27.81 19.80 -2.60
N LYS A 133 -26.92 19.10 -1.86
CA LYS A 133 -26.30 19.67 -0.65
C LYS A 133 -25.20 20.68 -0.99
N PRO A 134 -24.96 21.69 -0.12
CA PRO A 134 -23.97 22.74 -0.37
C PRO A 134 -22.55 22.22 -0.62
N ARG A 135 -22.19 21.06 -0.06
CA ARG A 135 -20.88 20.42 -0.19
C ARG A 135 -20.91 19.14 -1.02
N ALA A 136 -21.82 19.08 -1.99
CA ALA A 136 -21.85 17.98 -2.94
C ALA A 136 -20.57 17.96 -3.79
N VAL A 137 -19.85 16.86 -3.74
CA VAL A 137 -18.74 16.61 -4.65
C VAL A 137 -19.35 16.06 -5.95
N LEU A 138 -19.44 16.91 -6.97
CA LEU A 138 -19.96 16.54 -8.30
C LEU A 138 -18.91 15.86 -9.19
N ILE A 139 -17.63 16.01 -8.83
CA ILE A 139 -16.50 15.48 -9.60
C ILE A 139 -15.89 14.32 -8.82
N PRO A 140 -15.94 13.08 -9.35
CA PRO A 140 -15.37 11.94 -8.66
C PRO A 140 -13.84 12.11 -8.52
N PRO A 141 -13.23 11.60 -7.44
CA PRO A 141 -11.84 11.90 -7.07
C PRO A 141 -10.79 11.37 -8.07
N ASP A 142 -11.16 10.43 -8.93
CA ASP A 142 -10.34 9.92 -10.03
C ASP A 142 -10.32 10.86 -11.25
N GLN A 143 -11.36 11.69 -11.40
CA GLN A 143 -11.40 12.81 -12.33
C GLN A 143 -10.73 14.01 -11.66
N LEU A 144 -9.40 13.98 -11.66
CA LEU A 144 -8.53 15.02 -11.10
C LEU A 144 -8.72 16.36 -11.85
N ARG A 145 -9.76 17.11 -11.49
CA ARG A 145 -10.00 18.50 -11.91
C ARG A 145 -9.67 19.40 -10.74
N ILE A 146 -8.54 20.10 -10.85
CA ILE A 146 -8.14 21.16 -9.90
C ILE A 146 -8.97 22.41 -10.25
N ASP A 147 -10.28 22.30 -10.06
CA ASP A 147 -11.24 23.37 -10.33
C ASP A 147 -11.80 23.94 -9.03
N THR A 148 -11.32 23.43 -7.87
CA THR A 148 -11.68 23.97 -6.57
C THR A 148 -11.07 25.35 -6.44
N SER A 149 -11.85 26.38 -6.77
CA SER A 149 -11.58 27.77 -6.42
C SER A 149 -11.79 27.99 -4.91
N GLY A 150 -11.24 27.11 -4.09
CA GLY A 150 -11.08 27.35 -2.67
C GLY A 150 -9.94 28.35 -2.54
N GLU A 151 -10.26 29.55 -2.05
CA GLU A 151 -9.26 30.50 -1.61
C GLU A 151 -8.40 29.78 -0.55
N ILE A 152 -7.17 29.42 -0.92
CA ILE A 152 -6.26 28.71 -0.02
C ILE A 152 -5.84 29.74 1.03
N ASP A 153 -6.43 29.68 2.23
CA ASP A 153 -5.98 30.47 3.35
C ASP A 153 -4.59 29.96 3.77
N HIS A 154 -3.57 30.68 3.32
CA HIS A 154 -2.16 30.35 3.60
C HIS A 154 -1.82 30.40 5.09
N LYS A 155 -2.71 30.90 5.95
CA LYS A 155 -2.52 30.97 7.41
C LYS A 155 -2.49 29.61 8.11
N LEU A 156 -2.89 28.52 7.44
CA LEU A 156 -2.86 27.16 8.02
C LEU A 156 -1.50 26.44 7.86
N ARG A 157 -0.51 27.08 7.22
CA ARG A 157 0.85 26.52 7.03
C ARG A 157 1.88 26.97 8.07
N GLU A 158 1.53 27.91 8.95
CA GLU A 158 2.40 28.43 10.02
C GLU A 158 1.94 27.90 11.38
#